data_AF-Q72VQ7-F1
#
_entry.id   AF-Q72VQ7-F1
#
_cell.length_a   1.000
_cell.length_b   1.000
_cell.length_c   1.000
_cell.angle_alpha   90.00
_cell.angle_beta   90.00
_cell.angle_gamma   90.00
#
_symmetry.space_group_name_H-M   'P 1'
#
loop_
_entity.id
_entity.type
_entity.pdbx_description
1 polymer ?
#
loop_
_entity_poly.entity_id
_entity_poly.type
_entity_poly.pdbx_seq_one_letter_code
_entity_poly.pdbx_strand_id
1 'polypeptide(L)'
;MSFLSNEMMRNLIVVFILLQACSAEHLYNFSNPETREYWFRFLIQQGDIISEIDMETEIRTETIGFETEVSDEDLDSLDLQWTLLQGAPRARTYGVNVGTDRNDFIYVAGDTNEALFQEQLIGRRDVILGKYDSHKNIIWRRQIGASQALLQVKDFGVDPNGNSYILGLTWNDFAGPASGKSELFLIKFNSEGTQIWAKRVGNRGLYDMYPHKMAIDQLGNSYVIGNSTGSFEGNTTRGCTFILKFDTNGNQIWVK
;
A
#
# COMPACT_ATOMS: atom_id res chain seq x y z
N MET A 1 23.25 38.33 -25.32
CA MET A 1 21.86 37.85 -25.52
C MET A 1 21.97 36.40 -25.96
N SER A 2 21.46 35.38 -25.30
CA SER A 2 20.82 35.18 -23.99
C SER A 2 21.02 33.69 -23.71
N PHE A 3 21.33 33.34 -22.48
CA PHE A 3 21.34 31.96 -22.00
C PHE A 3 19.93 31.38 -22.10
N LEU A 4 19.79 30.20 -22.71
CA LEU A 4 18.71 29.28 -22.38
C LEU A 4 19.40 27.98 -21.97
N SER A 5 19.55 27.84 -20.65
CA SER A 5 19.78 26.56 -19.99
C SER A 5 18.62 25.64 -20.35
N ASN A 6 18.91 24.58 -21.13
CA ASN A 6 18.07 23.39 -21.07
C ASN A 6 18.31 22.76 -19.69
N GLU A 7 17.53 23.19 -18.70
CA GLU A 7 17.25 22.34 -17.56
C GLU A 7 16.53 21.10 -18.09
N MET A 8 17.29 20.05 -18.41
CA MET A 8 16.74 18.71 -18.37
C MET A 8 16.29 18.49 -16.93
N MET A 9 14.98 18.60 -16.68
CA MET A 9 14.37 18.09 -15.46
C MET A 9 14.68 16.60 -15.38
N ARG A 10 15.75 16.26 -14.64
CA ARG A 10 16.06 14.90 -14.22
C ARG A 10 15.11 14.55 -13.10
N ASN A 11 13.90 14.10 -13.46
CA ASN A 11 13.01 13.49 -12.49
C ASN A 11 13.43 12.02 -12.38
N LEU A 12 14.23 11.76 -11.34
CA LEU A 12 14.70 10.46 -10.95
C LEU A 12 13.63 9.84 -10.02
N ILE A 13 13.02 8.72 -10.41
CA ILE A 13 12.23 7.90 -9.48
C ILE A 13 13.00 6.63 -9.14
N VAL A 14 13.01 6.35 -7.85
CA VAL A 14 13.80 5.34 -7.17
C VAL A 14 13.10 3.99 -7.27
N VAL A 15 13.79 3.01 -7.84
CA VAL A 15 13.39 1.61 -7.85
C VAL A 15 14.12 0.87 -6.73
N PHE A 16 13.40 0.08 -5.93
CA PHE A 16 13.96 -0.81 -4.92
C PHE A 16 14.08 -2.22 -5.48
N ILE A 17 15.30 -2.78 -5.43
CA ILE A 17 15.59 -4.17 -5.81
C ILE A 17 15.69 -5.03 -4.55
N LEU A 18 15.17 -6.25 -4.65
CA LEU A 18 15.05 -7.21 -3.55
C LEU A 18 16.06 -8.33 -3.66
N LEU A 19 16.61 -8.67 -2.51
CA LEU A 19 17.36 -9.89 -2.33
C LEU A 19 16.82 -10.56 -1.08
N GLN A 20 16.84 -11.89 -1.05
CA GLN A 20 16.71 -12.60 0.22
C GLN A 20 17.74 -12.03 1.20
N ALA A 21 17.44 -11.98 2.51
CA ALA A 21 18.38 -11.44 3.51
C ALA A 21 19.81 -12.02 3.35
N CYS A 22 19.92 -13.30 2.95
CA CYS A 22 21.20 -13.96 2.62
C CYS A 22 21.87 -13.44 1.34
N SER A 23 21.11 -13.06 0.32
CA SER A 23 21.65 -12.56 -0.96
C SER A 23 22.05 -11.08 -0.92
N ALA A 24 21.39 -10.23 -0.11
CA ALA A 24 21.79 -8.83 0.08
C ALA A 24 23.15 -8.72 0.79
N GLU A 25 23.37 -9.57 1.80
CA GLU A 25 24.65 -9.72 2.50
C GLU A 25 25.76 -10.12 1.52
N HIS A 26 25.48 -11.04 0.59
CA HIS A 26 26.47 -11.53 -0.38
C HIS A 26 26.78 -10.55 -1.53
N LEU A 27 25.78 -9.79 -2.02
CA LEU A 27 25.93 -8.89 -3.16
C LEU A 27 26.38 -7.48 -2.78
N TYR A 28 26.02 -6.99 -1.59
CA TYR A 28 26.23 -5.58 -1.24
C TYR A 28 26.86 -5.35 0.15
N ASN A 29 27.28 -6.40 0.85
CA ASN A 29 28.03 -6.34 2.12
C ASN A 29 27.32 -5.54 3.24
N PHE A 30 26.00 -5.70 3.34
CA PHE A 30 25.20 -5.15 4.45
C PHE A 30 25.06 -6.14 5.61
N SER A 31 24.85 -5.62 6.83
CA SER A 31 24.55 -6.41 8.02
C SER A 31 23.23 -7.20 7.85
N ASN A 32 23.26 -8.51 8.06
CA ASN A 32 22.10 -9.39 7.97
C ASN A 32 21.00 -8.99 8.99
N PRO A 33 19.79 -8.61 8.55
CA PRO A 33 18.72 -8.17 9.46
C PRO A 33 17.95 -9.30 10.15
N GLU A 34 18.26 -10.58 9.89
CA GLU A 34 17.58 -11.78 10.43
C GLU A 34 16.05 -11.83 10.17
N THR A 35 15.54 -11.15 9.15
CA THR A 35 14.11 -11.17 8.80
C THR A 35 13.78 -12.33 7.84
N ARG A 36 12.55 -12.88 7.91
CA ARG A 36 12.12 -14.10 7.19
C ARG A 36 11.20 -13.87 5.97
N GLU A 37 11.16 -12.68 5.35
CA GLU A 37 10.12 -12.33 4.35
C GLU A 37 10.66 -11.53 3.13
N TYR A 38 9.96 -11.59 1.96
CA TYR A 38 10.33 -11.01 0.63
C TYR A 38 9.15 -10.32 -0.08
N TRP A 39 9.43 -9.28 -0.91
CA TRP A 39 8.44 -8.59 -1.79
C TRP A 39 8.90 -7.24 -2.39
N PHE A 40 8.42 -6.84 -3.60
CA PHE A 40 7.94 -5.50 -4.11
C PHE A 40 7.71 -5.44 -5.65
N ARG A 41 6.85 -4.47 -6.08
CA ARG A 41 6.35 -4.10 -7.44
C ARG A 41 7.10 -2.90 -8.07
N PHE A 42 6.90 -2.69 -9.38
CA PHE A 42 7.50 -1.60 -10.18
C PHE A 42 6.51 -0.47 -10.50
N LEU A 43 6.97 0.79 -10.39
CA LEU A 43 6.34 1.96 -11.00
C LEU A 43 7.41 2.75 -11.77
N ILE A 44 7.19 2.96 -13.06
CA ILE A 44 8.03 3.83 -13.89
C ILE A 44 7.25 5.12 -14.13
N GLN A 45 7.89 6.28 -13.96
CA GLN A 45 7.32 7.55 -14.42
C GLN A 45 8.19 8.16 -15.51
N GLN A 46 7.63 8.34 -16.71
CA GLN A 46 8.25 9.06 -17.81
C GLN A 46 7.39 10.28 -18.16
N GLY A 47 7.78 11.45 -17.65
CA GLY A 47 6.95 12.66 -17.75
C GLY A 47 5.70 12.58 -16.85
N ASP A 48 4.51 12.83 -17.40
CA ASP A 48 3.23 12.73 -16.67
C ASP A 48 2.68 11.29 -16.60
N ILE A 49 3.38 10.30 -17.17
CA ILE A 49 2.91 8.93 -17.32
C ILE A 49 3.45 8.08 -16.18
N ILE A 50 2.58 7.55 -15.32
CA ILE A 50 2.90 6.51 -14.34
C ILE A 50 2.49 5.16 -14.94
N SER A 51 3.43 4.24 -15.13
CA SER A 51 3.17 2.87 -15.59
C SER A 51 3.57 1.83 -14.54
N GLU A 52 2.65 0.92 -14.23
CA GLU A 52 2.82 -0.23 -13.35
C GLU A 52 3.31 -1.43 -14.17
N ILE A 53 4.39 -2.11 -13.75
CA ILE A 53 4.78 -3.40 -14.33
C ILE A 53 4.46 -4.49 -13.32
N ASP A 54 3.42 -5.28 -13.62
CA ASP A 54 3.05 -6.48 -12.88
C ASP A 54 3.85 -7.67 -13.45
N MET A 55 4.88 -8.13 -12.72
CA MET A 55 5.47 -9.44 -13.00
C MET A 55 4.68 -10.51 -12.26
N GLU A 56 3.48 -10.83 -12.76
CA GLU A 56 2.83 -12.10 -12.41
C GLU A 56 3.50 -13.24 -13.18
N THR A 57 3.77 -14.31 -12.42
CA THR A 57 4.24 -15.62 -12.86
C THR A 57 3.33 -16.24 -13.94
N GLU A 58 3.95 -16.76 -15.00
CA GLU A 58 3.39 -17.44 -16.20
C GLU A 58 2.75 -16.55 -17.27
N ILE A 59 3.58 -16.17 -18.25
CA ILE A 59 3.16 -15.61 -19.53
C ILE A 59 2.48 -16.71 -20.36
N ARG A 60 1.18 -16.54 -20.63
CA ARG A 60 0.55 -16.95 -21.89
C ARG A 60 0.15 -15.68 -22.63
N THR A 61 0.87 -15.39 -23.70
CA THR A 61 0.74 -14.19 -24.53
C THR A 61 -0.48 -14.28 -25.44
N GLU A 62 -1.41 -13.33 -25.32
CA GLU A 62 -2.17 -12.83 -26.48
C GLU A 62 -2.12 -11.29 -26.48
N THR A 63 -1.46 -10.77 -27.51
CA THR A 63 -1.04 -9.38 -27.69
C THR A 63 -2.18 -8.48 -28.18
N ILE A 64 -2.39 -7.32 -27.53
CA ILE A 64 -2.85 -6.10 -28.21
C ILE A 64 -2.00 -4.93 -27.69
N GLY A 65 -1.29 -4.30 -28.61
CA GLY A 65 -0.10 -3.51 -28.35
C GLY A 65 -0.32 -2.06 -27.92
N PHE A 66 0.61 -1.61 -27.08
CA PHE A 66 1.39 -0.36 -27.15
C PHE A 66 2.42 -0.50 -26.02
N GLU A 67 3.41 -1.37 -26.20
CA GLU A 67 4.53 -1.52 -25.27
C GLU A 67 5.69 -0.70 -25.82
N THR A 68 6.04 0.39 -25.13
CA THR A 68 7.40 0.89 -25.17
C THR A 68 8.26 -0.15 -24.46
N GLU A 69 8.87 -1.06 -25.22
CA GLU A 69 9.89 -1.97 -24.72
C GLU A 69 11.06 -1.13 -24.22
N VAL A 70 11.28 -1.12 -22.91
CA VAL A 70 12.51 -0.59 -22.29
C VAL A 70 13.61 -1.58 -22.63
N SER A 71 14.70 -1.12 -23.26
CA SER A 71 15.76 -2.03 -23.70
C SER A 71 16.57 -2.55 -22.52
N ASP A 72 17.13 -3.76 -22.64
CA ASP A 72 18.01 -4.34 -21.60
C ASP A 72 19.23 -3.44 -21.31
N GLU A 73 19.73 -2.69 -22.31
CA GLU A 73 20.80 -1.69 -22.13
C GLU A 73 20.35 -0.50 -21.26
N ASP A 74 19.08 -0.10 -21.33
CA ASP A 74 18.53 0.95 -20.48
C ASP A 74 18.42 0.48 -19.02
N LEU A 75 18.14 -0.81 -18.79
CA LEU A 75 18.09 -1.41 -17.45
C LEU A 75 19.48 -1.57 -16.83
N ASP A 76 20.49 -1.92 -17.63
CA ASP A 76 21.90 -2.00 -17.19
C ASP A 76 22.49 -0.63 -16.79
N SER A 77 21.83 0.46 -17.17
CA SER A 77 22.22 1.84 -16.80
C SER A 77 21.60 2.33 -15.48
N LEU A 78 20.77 1.53 -14.81
CA LEU A 78 20.09 1.92 -13.58
C LEU A 78 21.00 1.80 -12.34
N ASP A 79 21.38 2.93 -11.78
CA ASP A 79 22.07 2.99 -10.49
C ASP A 79 21.07 3.06 -9.32
N LEU A 80 21.03 2.01 -8.49
CA LEU A 80 20.30 2.02 -7.21
C LEU A 80 20.81 3.15 -6.31
N GLN A 81 19.96 4.17 -6.11
CA GLN A 81 20.37 5.34 -5.32
C GLN A 81 20.26 5.11 -3.81
N TRP A 82 19.25 4.36 -3.36
CA TRP A 82 19.08 4.05 -1.93
C TRP A 82 18.02 2.99 -1.66
N THR A 83 18.08 2.44 -0.46
CA THR A 83 17.08 1.52 0.12
C THR A 83 16.62 2.04 1.47
N LEU A 84 15.34 1.86 1.79
CA LEU A 84 14.77 2.12 3.11
C LEU A 84 14.22 0.82 3.67
N LEU A 85 14.76 0.37 4.80
CA LEU A 85 14.24 -0.78 5.52
C LEU A 85 13.20 -0.34 6.54
N GLN A 86 11.99 -0.87 6.43
CA GLN A 86 10.91 -0.66 7.38
C GLN A 86 10.52 -2.01 8.00
N GLY A 87 11.03 -2.29 9.20
CA GLY A 87 10.83 -3.53 9.93
C GLY A 87 11.71 -3.58 11.18
N ALA A 88 11.59 -4.63 11.98
CA ALA A 88 12.43 -4.86 13.16
C ALA A 88 12.87 -6.32 13.24
N PRO A 89 14.00 -6.62 13.92
CA PRO A 89 14.38 -7.99 14.20
C PRO A 89 13.25 -8.73 14.91
N ARG A 90 13.02 -9.99 14.52
CA ARG A 90 11.93 -10.85 15.04
C ARG A 90 10.50 -10.40 14.68
N ALA A 91 10.36 -9.27 13.98
CA ALA A 91 9.09 -8.88 13.37
C ALA A 91 8.89 -9.59 12.03
N ARG A 92 7.64 -9.94 11.77
CA ARG A 92 7.09 -10.15 10.44
C ARG A 92 6.39 -8.88 10.02
N THR A 93 7.04 -8.12 9.15
CA THR A 93 6.54 -6.86 8.64
C THR A 93 6.20 -7.02 7.17
N TYR A 94 4.93 -6.74 6.88
CA TYR A 94 4.31 -6.91 5.60
C TYR A 94 4.11 -5.57 4.86
N GLY A 95 4.99 -5.22 3.90
CA GLY A 95 4.95 -3.94 3.17
C GLY A 95 4.15 -4.00 1.86
N VAL A 96 2.86 -3.70 1.90
CA VAL A 96 1.96 -3.97 0.76
C VAL A 96 2.00 -2.97 -0.38
N ASN A 97 2.30 -1.69 -0.12
CA ASN A 97 2.16 -0.67 -1.15
C ASN A 97 2.96 0.62 -0.80
N VAL A 98 3.37 1.35 -1.83
CA VAL A 98 4.04 2.64 -1.81
C VAL A 98 3.25 3.63 -2.65
N GLY A 99 3.10 4.87 -2.19
CA GLY A 99 2.45 5.93 -2.96
C GLY A 99 3.16 7.26 -2.80
N THR A 100 2.96 8.17 -3.75
CA THR A 100 3.49 9.53 -3.70
C THR A 100 2.35 10.56 -3.73
N ASP A 101 2.53 11.69 -3.07
CA ASP A 101 1.66 12.86 -3.24
C ASP A 101 2.21 13.84 -4.28
N ARG A 102 1.46 14.91 -4.57
CA ARG A 102 1.85 15.94 -5.56
C ARG A 102 3.07 16.78 -5.16
N ASN A 103 3.54 16.65 -3.92
CA ASN A 103 4.73 17.36 -3.41
C ASN A 103 5.92 16.40 -3.27
N ASP A 104 5.88 15.25 -3.98
CA ASP A 104 6.92 14.22 -3.99
C ASP A 104 7.23 13.59 -2.61
N PHE A 105 6.29 13.67 -1.67
CA PHE A 105 6.41 12.89 -0.45
C PHE A 105 6.07 11.43 -0.73
N ILE A 106 6.89 10.54 -0.18
CA ILE A 106 6.77 9.10 -0.31
C ILE A 106 6.03 8.56 0.90
N TYR A 107 5.06 7.69 0.67
CA TYR A 107 4.30 7.00 1.69
C TYR A 107 4.49 5.50 1.55
N VAL A 108 4.74 4.83 2.67
CA VAL A 108 4.88 3.36 2.71
C VAL A 108 3.90 2.82 3.73
N ALA A 109 3.06 1.88 3.30
CA ALA A 109 2.04 1.26 4.14
C ALA A 109 2.20 -0.25 4.19
N GLY A 110 1.87 -0.82 5.34
CA GLY A 110 2.05 -2.23 5.62
C GLY A 110 1.39 -2.65 6.92
N ASP A 111 1.69 -3.86 7.37
CA ASP A 111 1.37 -4.32 8.71
C ASP A 111 2.53 -5.04 9.38
N THR A 112 2.48 -5.21 10.69
CA THR A 112 3.56 -5.81 11.48
C THR A 112 2.99 -6.57 12.66
N ASN A 113 3.63 -7.66 13.07
CA ASN A 113 3.29 -8.36 14.31
C ASN A 113 4.22 -7.99 15.49
N GLU A 114 4.99 -6.91 15.37
CA GLU A 114 5.84 -6.36 16.45
C GLU A 114 5.76 -4.83 16.49
N ALA A 115 6.22 -4.22 17.60
CA ALA A 115 6.30 -2.77 17.75
C ALA A 115 7.48 -2.19 16.95
N LEU A 116 7.21 -1.36 15.94
CA LEU A 116 8.23 -0.74 15.08
C LEU A 116 8.50 0.72 15.44
N PHE A 117 7.44 1.49 15.71
CA PHE A 117 7.54 2.95 15.90
C PHE A 117 7.09 3.39 17.30
N GLN A 118 6.92 2.44 18.20
CA GLN A 118 6.44 2.62 19.57
C GLN A 118 6.94 1.48 20.46
N GLU A 119 6.73 1.59 21.77
CA GLU A 119 7.30 0.65 22.75
C GLU A 119 6.67 -0.74 22.76
N GLN A 120 5.38 -0.85 22.45
CA GLN A 120 4.62 -2.10 22.54
C GLN A 120 3.70 -2.28 21.34
N LEU A 121 3.49 -3.53 20.95
CA LEU A 121 2.48 -3.89 19.93
C LEU A 121 1.08 -3.62 20.51
N ILE A 122 0.16 -3.08 19.70
CA ILE A 122 -1.19 -2.72 20.15
C ILE A 122 -2.12 -3.94 20.04
N GLY A 123 -2.13 -4.58 18.87
CA GLY A 123 -2.93 -5.75 18.56
C GLY A 123 -2.11 -7.03 18.50
N ARG A 124 -2.58 -7.98 17.69
CA ARG A 124 -1.82 -9.15 17.22
C ARG A 124 -1.05 -8.84 15.95
N ARG A 125 -1.56 -7.88 15.18
CA ARG A 125 -0.93 -7.34 13.98
C ARG A 125 -1.45 -5.92 13.76
N ASP A 126 -0.54 -4.97 13.65
CA ASP A 126 -0.82 -3.55 13.55
C ASP A 126 -0.50 -3.05 12.14
N VAL A 127 -1.29 -2.09 11.65
CA VAL A 127 -0.98 -1.33 10.45
C VAL A 127 0.22 -0.42 10.73
N ILE A 128 1.13 -0.31 9.77
CA ILE A 128 2.20 0.68 9.75
C ILE A 128 2.02 1.63 8.57
N LEU A 129 2.32 2.90 8.79
CA LEU A 129 2.31 3.93 7.77
C LEU A 129 3.46 4.91 8.02
N GLY A 130 4.32 5.12 7.04
CA GLY A 130 5.39 6.13 7.09
C GLY A 130 5.24 7.15 5.98
N LYS A 131 5.58 8.41 6.26
CA LYS A 131 5.75 9.49 5.28
C LYS A 131 7.20 9.98 5.31
N TYR A 132 7.79 10.13 4.13
CA TYR A 132 9.18 10.48 3.91
C TYR A 132 9.27 11.58 2.85
N ASP A 133 10.26 12.45 2.93
CA ASP A 133 10.60 13.33 1.81
C ASP A 133 11.44 12.60 0.75
N SER A 134 11.67 13.26 -0.38
CA SER A 134 12.51 12.78 -1.48
C SER A 134 13.98 12.52 -1.09
N HIS A 135 14.42 13.03 0.06
CA HIS A 135 15.76 12.81 0.63
C HIS A 135 15.79 11.68 1.67
N LYS A 136 14.67 10.96 1.87
CA LYS A 136 14.47 9.88 2.86
C LYS A 136 14.33 10.34 4.30
N ASN A 137 14.21 11.64 4.57
CA ASN A 137 13.96 12.08 5.93
C ASN A 137 12.57 11.62 6.34
N ILE A 138 12.48 11.06 7.54
CA ILE A 138 11.19 10.69 8.13
C ILE A 138 10.45 11.98 8.47
N ILE A 139 9.32 12.22 7.82
CA ILE A 139 8.40 13.30 8.18
C ILE A 139 7.56 12.85 9.37
N TRP A 140 6.94 11.68 9.26
CA TRP A 140 6.25 11.03 10.37
C TRP A 140 6.08 9.53 10.12
N ARG A 141 5.83 8.78 11.20
CA ARG A 141 5.44 7.36 11.14
C ARG A 141 4.31 7.09 12.13
N ARG A 142 3.46 6.12 11.79
CA ARG A 142 2.34 5.67 12.60
C ARG A 142 2.31 4.16 12.63
N GLN A 143 1.95 3.64 13.80
CA GLN A 143 1.57 2.26 13.99
C GLN A 143 0.17 2.26 14.62
N ILE A 144 -0.76 1.53 14.01
CA ILE A 144 -2.17 1.56 14.33
C ILE A 144 -2.65 0.14 14.57
N GLY A 145 -3.28 -0.06 15.71
CA GLY A 145 -3.87 -1.33 16.07
C GLY A 145 -5.03 -1.13 17.03
N ALA A 146 -5.62 -2.25 17.44
CA ALA A 146 -6.59 -2.30 18.52
C ALA A 146 -6.33 -3.58 19.33
N SER A 147 -6.76 -3.60 20.59
CA SER A 147 -6.52 -4.75 21.48
C SER A 147 -6.99 -6.06 20.82
N GLN A 148 -6.10 -7.05 20.77
CA GLN A 148 -6.30 -8.35 20.10
C GLN A 148 -6.58 -8.29 18.59
N ALA A 149 -6.62 -7.10 17.97
CA ALA A 149 -6.93 -6.97 16.57
C ALA A 149 -5.82 -7.53 15.69
N LEU A 150 -6.22 -8.25 14.64
CA LEU A 150 -5.33 -8.68 13.57
C LEU A 150 -5.69 -7.83 12.36
N LEU A 151 -4.87 -6.82 12.05
CA LEU A 151 -5.06 -5.92 10.91
C LEU A 151 -4.11 -6.29 9.79
N GLN A 152 -4.63 -6.81 8.68
CA GLN A 152 -3.84 -7.09 7.48
C GLN A 152 -4.10 -6.00 6.46
N VAL A 153 -3.07 -5.31 6.00
CA VAL A 153 -3.26 -4.34 4.92
C VAL A 153 -3.40 -5.09 3.59
N LYS A 154 -4.26 -4.58 2.71
CA LYS A 154 -4.49 -5.09 1.36
C LYS A 154 -4.15 -4.07 0.29
N ASP A 155 -4.44 -2.81 0.55
CA ASP A 155 -4.10 -1.75 -0.38
C ASP A 155 -3.94 -0.39 0.30
N PHE A 156 -3.37 0.55 -0.44
CA PHE A 156 -3.04 1.89 -0.01
C PHE A 156 -3.31 2.89 -1.13
N GLY A 157 -3.75 4.10 -0.77
CA GLY A 157 -3.86 5.20 -1.71
C GLY A 157 -3.61 6.54 -1.03
N VAL A 158 -3.20 7.54 -1.81
CA VAL A 158 -3.03 8.93 -1.37
C VAL A 158 -3.83 9.83 -2.29
N ASP A 159 -4.59 10.77 -1.73
CA ASP A 159 -5.30 11.77 -2.52
C ASP A 159 -4.42 13.00 -2.83
N PRO A 160 -4.83 13.86 -3.78
CA PRO A 160 -4.05 15.05 -4.14
C PRO A 160 -3.72 16.03 -3.02
N ASN A 161 -4.43 15.97 -1.89
CA ASN A 161 -4.17 16.82 -0.73
C ASN A 161 -3.20 16.16 0.27
N GLY A 162 -2.65 14.99 -0.08
CA GLY A 162 -1.74 14.24 0.79
C GLY A 162 -2.43 13.47 1.90
N ASN A 163 -3.76 13.32 1.87
CA ASN A 163 -4.46 12.41 2.78
C ASN A 163 -4.22 10.98 2.31
N SER A 164 -3.95 10.09 3.24
CA SER A 164 -3.69 8.68 2.94
C SER A 164 -4.83 7.78 3.40
N TYR A 165 -5.03 6.70 2.65
CA TYR A 165 -6.11 5.75 2.83
C TYR A 165 -5.53 4.34 2.87
N ILE A 166 -5.92 3.56 3.88
CA ILE A 166 -5.45 2.19 4.07
C ILE A 166 -6.65 1.26 4.04
N LEU A 167 -6.66 0.35 3.06
CA LEU A 167 -7.63 -0.73 2.94
C LEU A 167 -7.03 -2.01 3.53
N GLY A 168 -7.82 -2.74 4.32
CA GLY A 168 -7.36 -4.00 4.86
C GLY A 168 -8.46 -4.92 5.36
N LEU A 169 -8.03 -5.99 6.02
CA LEU A 169 -8.87 -7.03 6.61
C LEU A 169 -8.67 -7.13 8.11
N THR A 170 -9.75 -7.39 8.82
CA THR A 170 -9.73 -7.76 10.23
C THR A 170 -10.72 -8.88 10.57
N TRP A 171 -10.45 -9.61 11.65
CA TRP A 171 -11.31 -10.65 12.22
C TRP A 171 -11.78 -10.32 13.63
N ASN A 172 -11.32 -9.19 14.16
CA ASN A 172 -11.41 -8.82 15.57
C ASN A 172 -11.87 -7.37 15.69
N ASP A 173 -12.04 -6.91 16.93
CA ASP A 173 -12.57 -5.57 17.21
C ASP A 173 -11.63 -4.50 16.64
N PHE A 174 -12.12 -3.77 15.65
CA PHE A 174 -11.46 -2.61 15.06
C PHE A 174 -12.49 -1.69 14.43
N ALA A 175 -12.47 -0.41 14.82
CA ALA A 175 -13.51 0.56 14.46
C ALA A 175 -14.95 0.08 14.76
N GLY A 176 -15.11 -0.74 15.80
CA GLY A 176 -16.36 -1.35 16.25
C GLY A 176 -16.17 -2.82 16.67
N PRO A 177 -17.20 -3.44 17.28
CA PRO A 177 -17.14 -4.84 17.69
C PRO A 177 -17.11 -5.78 16.46
N ALA A 178 -16.34 -6.86 16.57
CA ALA A 178 -16.24 -7.91 15.57
C ALA A 178 -17.54 -8.71 15.47
N SER A 179 -17.81 -9.25 14.28
CA SER A 179 -18.95 -10.12 14.03
C SER A 179 -18.60 -11.61 13.92
N GLY A 180 -17.32 -11.97 14.09
CA GLY A 180 -16.81 -13.34 14.00
C GLY A 180 -16.42 -13.80 12.58
N LYS A 181 -16.45 -12.90 11.60
CA LYS A 181 -16.04 -13.12 10.20
C LYS A 181 -14.95 -12.15 9.77
N SER A 182 -14.25 -12.43 8.67
CA SER A 182 -13.35 -11.44 8.07
C SER A 182 -14.15 -10.26 7.52
N GLU A 183 -13.72 -9.05 7.87
CA GLU A 183 -14.38 -7.81 7.50
C GLU A 183 -13.34 -6.86 6.94
N LEU A 184 -13.75 -6.04 5.98
CA LEU A 184 -12.86 -5.03 5.44
C LEU A 184 -12.82 -3.84 6.40
N PHE A 185 -11.66 -3.21 6.51
CA PHE A 185 -11.53 -1.91 7.14
C PHE A 185 -10.97 -0.89 6.14
N LEU A 186 -11.31 0.36 6.37
CA LEU A 186 -10.76 1.50 5.66
C LEU A 186 -10.38 2.58 6.68
N ILE A 187 -9.16 3.09 6.61
CA ILE A 187 -8.66 4.15 7.49
C ILE A 187 -8.24 5.34 6.63
N LYS A 188 -8.55 6.55 7.07
CA LYS A 188 -8.04 7.80 6.47
C LYS A 188 -7.17 8.56 7.46
N PHE A 189 -6.04 9.05 6.98
CA PHE A 189 -5.18 10.00 7.69
C PHE A 189 -5.06 11.29 6.88
N ASN A 190 -4.83 12.41 7.57
CA ASN A 190 -4.46 13.65 6.89
C ASN A 190 -2.96 13.70 6.56
N SER A 191 -2.54 14.78 5.89
CA SER A 191 -1.15 15.05 5.48
C SER A 191 -0.14 15.05 6.63
N GLU A 192 -0.59 15.35 7.86
CA GLU A 192 0.22 15.34 9.08
C GLU A 192 0.24 13.95 9.77
N GLY A 193 -0.39 12.94 9.17
CA GLY A 193 -0.46 11.58 9.69
C GLY A 193 -1.44 11.44 10.87
N THR A 194 -2.37 12.37 11.05
CA THR A 194 -3.44 12.26 12.05
C THR A 194 -4.59 11.44 11.47
N GLN A 195 -5.02 10.41 12.19
CA GLN A 195 -6.17 9.60 11.77
C GLN A 195 -7.45 10.46 11.81
N ILE A 196 -8.11 10.59 10.67
CA ILE A 196 -9.39 11.33 10.54
C ILE A 196 -10.56 10.41 10.85
N TRP A 197 -10.56 9.21 10.28
CA TRP A 197 -11.57 8.19 10.57
C TRP A 197 -11.05 6.79 10.28
N ALA A 198 -11.68 5.80 10.91
CA ALA A 198 -11.57 4.39 10.58
C ALA A 198 -12.98 3.81 10.46
N LYS A 199 -13.20 2.99 9.44
CA LYS A 199 -14.50 2.37 9.13
C LYS A 199 -14.30 0.88 8.97
N ARG A 200 -15.28 0.11 9.43
CA ARG A 200 -15.38 -1.33 9.23
C ARG A 200 -16.61 -1.62 8.40
N VAL A 201 -16.47 -2.47 7.39
CA VAL A 201 -17.59 -2.94 6.56
C VAL A 201 -17.55 -4.46 6.50
N GLY A 202 -18.69 -5.05 6.82
CA GLY A 202 -18.82 -6.49 6.98
C GLY A 202 -20.25 -6.93 6.83
N ASN A 203 -20.45 -8.23 6.71
CA ASN A 203 -21.75 -8.81 6.44
C ASN A 203 -22.44 -9.31 7.71
N ARG A 204 -22.41 -8.49 8.77
CA ARG A 204 -23.03 -8.81 10.07
C ARG A 204 -22.68 -10.22 10.60
N GLY A 205 -21.47 -10.72 10.31
CA GLY A 205 -21.01 -12.03 10.76
C GLY A 205 -21.48 -13.23 9.94
N LEU A 206 -22.17 -13.01 8.82
CA LEU A 206 -22.68 -14.10 7.99
C LEU A 206 -21.63 -14.67 7.03
N TYR A 207 -20.87 -13.78 6.39
CA TYR A 207 -19.92 -14.14 5.33
C TYR A 207 -18.61 -13.38 5.50
N ASP A 208 -17.54 -14.01 5.04
CA ASP A 208 -16.18 -13.48 5.01
C ASP A 208 -16.06 -12.51 3.82
N MET A 209 -15.53 -11.32 4.08
CA MET A 209 -15.19 -10.30 3.08
C MET A 209 -13.72 -10.44 2.69
N TYR A 210 -13.41 -10.15 1.43
CA TYR A 210 -12.05 -10.10 0.88
C TYR A 210 -11.90 -8.85 -0.02
N PRO A 211 -11.50 -7.70 0.54
CA PRO A 211 -11.14 -6.53 -0.23
C PRO A 211 -9.79 -6.77 -0.93
N HIS A 212 -9.68 -6.31 -2.18
CA HIS A 212 -8.50 -6.54 -3.03
C HIS A 212 -7.75 -5.25 -3.34
N LYS A 213 -8.46 -4.24 -3.87
CA LYS A 213 -7.87 -2.97 -4.31
C LYS A 213 -8.76 -1.79 -4.00
N MET A 214 -8.15 -0.61 -3.95
CA MET A 214 -8.80 0.67 -3.75
C MET A 214 -8.27 1.71 -4.74
N ALA A 215 -9.18 2.52 -5.27
CA ALA A 215 -8.85 3.75 -5.98
C ALA A 215 -9.39 4.96 -5.21
N ILE A 216 -8.64 6.06 -5.22
CA ILE A 216 -9.07 7.34 -4.64
C ILE A 216 -9.25 8.35 -5.77
N ASP A 217 -10.42 8.98 -5.86
CA ASP A 217 -10.64 10.03 -6.85
C ASP A 217 -10.04 11.38 -6.42
N GLN A 218 -10.01 12.35 -7.33
CA GLN A 218 -9.43 13.67 -7.09
C GLN A 218 -10.13 14.46 -5.97
N LEU A 219 -11.37 14.10 -5.64
CA LEU A 219 -12.13 14.71 -4.54
C LEU A 219 -11.87 14.01 -3.21
N GLY A 220 -11.14 12.89 -3.19
CA GLY A 220 -10.86 12.10 -2.00
C GLY A 220 -11.95 11.07 -1.66
N ASN A 221 -12.82 10.71 -2.60
CA ASN A 221 -13.72 9.57 -2.42
C ASN A 221 -12.96 8.28 -2.73
N SER A 222 -13.23 7.21 -1.98
CA SER A 222 -12.57 5.91 -2.15
C SER A 222 -13.51 4.89 -2.77
N TYR A 223 -13.00 4.11 -3.71
CA TYR A 223 -13.69 3.01 -4.38
C TYR A 223 -12.95 1.72 -4.07
N VAL A 224 -13.63 0.74 -3.49
CA VAL A 224 -13.02 -0.52 -3.07
C VAL A 224 -13.63 -1.66 -3.88
N ILE A 225 -12.78 -2.50 -4.46
CA ILE A 225 -13.22 -3.76 -5.08
C ILE A 225 -12.85 -4.94 -4.20
N GLY A 226 -13.69 -5.97 -4.22
CA GLY A 226 -13.49 -7.16 -3.40
C GLY A 226 -14.45 -8.28 -3.77
N ASN A 227 -14.44 -9.34 -2.97
CA ASN A 227 -15.47 -10.37 -3.02
C ASN A 227 -15.89 -10.84 -1.62
N SER A 228 -16.99 -11.58 -1.56
CA SER A 228 -17.56 -12.16 -0.35
C SER A 228 -17.89 -13.63 -0.53
N THR A 229 -17.82 -14.43 0.55
CA THR A 229 -18.19 -15.86 0.49
C THR A 229 -19.70 -16.11 0.33
N GLY A 230 -20.51 -15.06 0.39
CA GLY A 230 -21.95 -15.14 0.18
C GLY A 230 -22.56 -13.78 -0.12
N SER A 231 -23.88 -13.69 -0.02
CA SER A 231 -24.66 -12.51 -0.41
C SER A 231 -24.29 -11.28 0.40
N PHE A 232 -23.95 -10.16 -0.21
CA PHE A 232 -23.57 -8.91 0.48
C PHE A 232 -24.47 -7.75 0.03
N GLU A 233 -25.11 -7.09 0.99
CA GLU A 233 -25.91 -5.86 0.84
C GLU A 233 -26.81 -5.78 -0.42
N GLY A 234 -27.54 -6.86 -0.70
CA GLY A 234 -28.51 -6.92 -1.79
C GLY A 234 -28.05 -7.72 -3.02
N ASN A 235 -26.77 -8.10 -3.10
CA ASN A 235 -26.30 -9.06 -4.09
C ASN A 235 -26.51 -10.49 -3.55
N THR A 236 -27.39 -11.27 -4.17
CA THR A 236 -27.97 -12.50 -3.59
C THR A 236 -27.32 -13.81 -4.06
N THR A 237 -26.29 -13.75 -4.92
CA THR A 237 -25.61 -14.96 -5.41
C THR A 237 -24.51 -15.43 -4.45
N ARG A 238 -24.18 -16.73 -4.44
CA ARG A 238 -23.02 -17.25 -3.68
C ARG A 238 -21.73 -16.80 -4.36
N GLY A 239 -20.80 -16.20 -3.62
CA GLY A 239 -19.53 -15.73 -4.16
C GLY A 239 -19.69 -14.47 -5.00
N CYS A 240 -19.99 -13.34 -4.36
CA CYS A 240 -20.20 -12.08 -5.08
C CYS A 240 -18.91 -11.26 -5.10
N THR A 241 -18.53 -10.74 -6.26
CA THR A 241 -17.66 -9.55 -6.32
C THR A 241 -18.48 -8.32 -5.96
N PHE A 242 -17.86 -7.34 -5.34
CA PHE A 242 -18.49 -6.06 -5.06
C PHE A 242 -17.57 -4.90 -5.45
N ILE A 243 -18.18 -3.76 -5.74
CA ILE A 243 -17.55 -2.45 -5.69
C ILE A 243 -18.29 -1.58 -4.67
N LEU A 244 -17.53 -0.98 -3.76
CA LEU A 244 -18.01 -0.04 -2.75
C LEU A 244 -17.52 1.36 -3.09
N LYS A 245 -18.36 2.37 -2.85
CA LYS A 245 -17.94 3.77 -2.82
C LYS A 245 -18.13 4.36 -1.43
N PHE A 246 -17.12 5.06 -0.95
CA PHE A 246 -17.21 5.90 0.25
C PHE A 246 -16.94 7.37 -0.10
N ASP A 247 -17.62 8.28 0.59
CA ASP A 247 -17.29 9.70 0.53
C ASP A 247 -16.04 10.04 1.36
N THR A 248 -15.63 11.31 1.30
CA THR A 248 -14.44 11.84 2.00
C THR A 248 -14.52 11.74 3.53
N ASN A 249 -15.71 11.57 4.09
CA ASN A 249 -15.99 11.39 5.52
C ASN A 249 -16.09 9.91 5.92
N GLY A 250 -15.87 9.00 4.96
CA GLY A 250 -15.94 7.56 5.15
C GLY A 250 -17.37 7.02 5.25
N ASN A 251 -18.38 7.75 4.75
CA ASN A 251 -19.73 7.21 4.64
C ASN A 251 -19.83 6.38 3.37
N GLN A 252 -20.33 5.15 3.49
CA GLN A 252 -20.63 4.33 2.33
C GLN A 252 -21.80 4.96 1.55
N ILE A 253 -21.57 5.27 0.27
CA ILE A 253 -22.55 5.90 -0.62
C ILE A 253 -23.35 4.85 -1.39
N TRP A 254 -22.65 3.83 -1.91
CA TRP A 254 -23.29 2.70 -2.59
C TRP A 254 -22.39 1.46 -2.60
N VAL A 255 -23.02 0.32 -2.85
CA VAL A 255 -22.42 -0.97 -3.16
C VAL A 255 -23.08 -1.50 -4.44
N LYS A 256 -22.32 -2.15 -5.31
CA LYS A 256 -22.81 -2.84 -6.51
C LYS A 256 -22.13 -4.19 -6.68
#